data_AF-A0A1G0YQA0-F1
#
_entry.id   AF-A0A1G0YQA0-F1
#
_cell.length_a   1.000
_cell.length_b   1.000
_cell.length_c   1.000
_cell.angle_alpha   90.00
_cell.angle_beta   90.00
_cell.angle_gamma   90.00
#
_symmetry.space_group_name_H-M   'P 1'
#
loop_
_entity.id
_entity.type
_entity.pdbx_description
1 polymer ?
#
loop_
_entity_poly.entity_id
_entity_poly.type
_entity_poly.pdbx_seq_one_letter_code
_entity_poly.pdbx_strand_id
1 'polypeptide(L)'
;MSFWSEISGDVTDEIRNGYPKGPITEGGALLRLLREYPNLYGDISAGSGYNALTRDADLGYSFLEEFQDKLLFGTDIASPKNDHRHAEFLRNVLKNKKISEAAFEKISWRNTSRILEL
;
A
#
# COMPACT_ATOMS: atom_id res chain seq x y z
N MET A 1 -8.21 8.55 -8.52
CA MET A 1 -7.67 7.72 -7.43
C MET A 1 -6.35 8.31 -6.96
N SER A 2 -6.46 9.54 -6.44
CA SER A 2 -5.32 10.45 -6.38
C SER A 2 -4.32 10.10 -5.28
N PHE A 3 -4.74 9.46 -4.19
CA PHE A 3 -3.81 9.12 -3.10
C PHE A 3 -2.68 8.19 -3.56
N TRP A 4 -3.04 7.04 -4.13
CA TRP A 4 -2.08 6.00 -4.51
C TRP A 4 -1.30 6.30 -5.80
N SER A 5 -1.78 7.21 -6.65
CA SER A 5 -1.04 7.64 -7.83
C SER A 5 0.19 8.48 -7.49
N GLU A 6 0.14 9.21 -6.36
CA GLU A 6 1.19 10.10 -5.86
C GLU A 6 2.40 9.33 -5.26
N ILE A 7 2.39 8.00 -5.35
CA ILE A 7 3.57 7.17 -5.10
C ILE A 7 4.67 7.43 -6.14
N SER A 8 4.29 7.85 -7.36
CA SER A 8 5.19 8.17 -8.48
C SER A 8 5.45 9.67 -8.56
N GLY A 9 6.67 10.08 -8.87
CA GLY A 9 7.04 11.49 -9.07
C GLY A 9 6.62 12.07 -10.43
N ASP A 10 6.28 11.22 -11.39
CA ASP A 10 5.89 11.59 -12.77
C ASP A 10 4.37 11.59 -12.99
N VAL A 11 3.58 11.57 -11.92
CA VAL A 11 2.12 11.59 -12.04
C VAL A 11 1.66 12.93 -12.63
N THR A 12 0.89 12.89 -13.71
CA THR A 12 0.23 14.07 -14.29
C THR A 12 -1.25 14.09 -13.94
N ASP A 13 -1.93 15.22 -14.12
CA ASP A 13 -3.36 15.35 -13.84
C ASP A 13 -4.20 14.35 -14.66
N GLU A 14 -3.77 14.01 -15.86
CA GLU A 14 -4.42 13.01 -16.71
C GLU A 14 -4.30 11.59 -16.13
N ILE A 15 -3.16 11.26 -15.53
CA ILE A 15 -2.84 9.92 -15.01
C ILE A 15 -3.37 9.75 -13.57
N ARG A 16 -3.40 10.83 -12.79
CA ARG A 16 -3.74 10.88 -11.35
C ARG A 16 -5.09 10.23 -11.00
N ASN A 17 -6.04 10.28 -11.92
CA ASN A 17 -7.38 9.75 -11.67
C ASN A 17 -7.54 8.26 -11.96
N GLY A 18 -6.55 7.60 -12.54
CA GLY A 18 -6.59 6.19 -12.92
C GLY A 18 -5.72 5.25 -12.06
N TYR A 19 -5.33 4.13 -12.69
CA TYR A 19 -4.36 3.17 -12.16
C TYR A 19 -3.09 3.26 -13.02
N PRO A 20 -2.09 4.05 -12.61
CA PRO A 20 -0.85 4.21 -13.38
C PRO A 20 -0.18 2.86 -13.61
N LYS A 21 0.42 2.68 -14.79
CA LYS A 21 1.13 1.47 -15.20
C LYS A 21 2.62 1.78 -15.35
N GLY A 22 3.43 0.72 -15.38
CA GLY A 22 4.88 0.83 -15.51
C GLY A 22 5.58 1.07 -14.17
N PRO A 23 6.90 1.29 -14.20
CA PRO A 23 7.72 1.51 -13.01
C PRO A 23 7.31 2.76 -12.22
N ILE A 24 7.66 2.80 -10.94
CA ILE A 24 7.46 3.99 -10.11
C ILE A 24 8.69 4.89 -10.27
N THR A 25 8.46 6.19 -10.46
CA THR A 25 9.55 7.18 -10.50
C THR A 25 9.75 7.81 -9.13
N GLU A 26 11.00 8.14 -8.80
CA GLU A 26 11.34 8.85 -7.56
C GLU A 26 10.67 10.22 -7.47
N GLY A 27 10.45 10.71 -6.24
CA GLY A 27 9.89 12.05 -6.00
C GLY A 27 8.37 12.09 -5.80
N GLY A 28 7.70 10.95 -5.69
CA GLY A 28 6.27 10.88 -5.36
C GLY A 28 5.92 11.58 -4.05
N ALA A 29 4.88 12.41 -4.07
CA ALA A 29 4.45 13.17 -2.89
C ALA A 29 4.03 12.26 -1.72
N LEU A 30 3.49 11.06 -2.02
CA LEU A 30 3.01 10.13 -0.99
C LEU A 30 4.11 9.73 0.00
N LEU A 31 5.32 9.41 -0.47
CA LEU A 31 6.43 9.00 0.39
C LEU A 31 6.86 10.16 1.30
N ARG A 32 6.95 11.38 0.76
CA ARG A 32 7.27 12.58 1.55
C ARG A 32 6.22 12.80 2.63
N LEU A 33 4.95 12.77 2.27
CA LEU A 33 3.85 13.00 3.21
C LEU A 33 3.78 11.91 4.29
N LEU A 34 3.98 10.64 3.95
CA LEU A 34 4.03 9.55 4.93
C LEU A 34 5.23 9.67 5.87
N ARG A 35 6.35 10.26 5.46
CA ARG A 35 7.48 10.56 6.36
C ARG A 35 7.17 11.74 7.29
N GLU A 36 6.58 12.79 6.73
CA GLU A 36 6.35 14.08 7.40
C GLU A 36 5.21 14.02 8.43
N TYR A 37 4.09 13.36 8.11
CA TYR A 37 2.87 13.41 8.92
C TYR A 37 2.71 12.12 9.74
N PRO A 38 2.87 12.15 11.08
CA PRO A 38 2.78 10.96 11.94
C PRO A 38 1.38 10.33 11.97
N ASN A 39 0.34 11.11 11.65
CA ASN A 39 -1.05 10.71 11.64
C ASN A 39 -1.61 10.42 10.23
N LEU A 40 -0.76 10.41 9.20
CA LEU A 40 -1.17 9.99 7.86
C LEU A 40 -1.02 8.48 7.72
N TYR A 41 -2.07 7.83 7.23
CA TYR A 41 -2.13 6.38 6.99
C TYR A 41 -2.54 6.11 5.55
N GLY A 42 -2.17 4.94 5.03
CA GLY A 42 -2.67 4.40 3.77
C GLY A 42 -3.23 3.01 3.98
N ASP A 43 -4.46 2.75 3.51
CA ASP A 43 -4.98 1.39 3.47
C ASP A 43 -4.70 0.74 2.11
N ILE A 44 -4.32 -0.53 2.13
CA ILE A 44 -3.98 -1.26 0.91
C ILE A 44 -5.22 -1.92 0.27
N SER A 45 -6.40 -1.30 0.42
CA SER A 45 -7.66 -1.83 -0.10
C SER A 45 -7.88 -1.48 -1.59
N ALA A 46 -8.96 -2.02 -2.15
CA ALA A 46 -9.40 -1.79 -3.52
C ALA A 46 -8.34 -2.15 -4.59
N GLY A 47 -8.56 -1.70 -5.83
CA GLY A 47 -7.56 -1.86 -6.89
C GLY A 47 -6.36 -0.91 -6.75
N SER A 48 -6.51 0.22 -6.04
CA SER A 48 -5.54 1.31 -6.08
C SER A 48 -4.30 1.03 -5.22
N GLY A 49 -4.50 0.56 -3.98
CA GLY A 49 -3.40 0.19 -3.11
C GLY A 49 -2.63 -1.00 -3.68
N TYR A 50 -3.36 -2.03 -4.14
CA TYR A 50 -2.77 -3.17 -4.83
C TYR A 50 -1.93 -2.76 -6.04
N ASN A 51 -2.49 -1.94 -6.95
CA ASN A 51 -1.78 -1.52 -8.15
C ASN A 51 -0.50 -0.74 -7.80
N ALA A 52 -0.58 0.20 -6.86
CA ALA A 52 0.59 0.97 -6.44
C ALA A 52 1.71 0.09 -5.87
N LEU A 53 1.37 -0.92 -5.07
CA LEU A 53 2.37 -1.78 -4.42
C LEU A 53 2.91 -2.91 -5.30
N THR A 54 2.19 -3.30 -6.35
CA THR A 54 2.55 -4.47 -7.16
C THR A 54 3.05 -4.16 -8.56
N ARG A 55 2.81 -2.94 -9.08
CA ARG A 55 3.27 -2.55 -10.43
C ARG A 55 4.79 -2.42 -10.54
N ASP A 56 5.46 -2.23 -9.41
CA ASP A 56 6.91 -2.17 -9.26
C ASP A 56 7.28 -2.91 -7.96
N ALA A 57 7.78 -4.13 -8.09
CA ALA A 57 7.89 -5.06 -6.97
C ALA A 57 8.95 -4.62 -5.95
N ASP A 58 10.12 -4.19 -6.40
CA ASP A 58 11.23 -3.85 -5.50
C ASP A 58 10.91 -2.59 -4.70
N LEU A 59 10.29 -1.58 -5.33
CA LEU A 59 9.80 -0.41 -4.62
C LEU A 59 8.60 -0.75 -3.72
N GLY A 60 7.70 -1.62 -4.18
CA GLY A 60 6.58 -2.11 -3.38
C GLY A 60 7.04 -2.75 -2.06
N TYR A 61 8.06 -3.62 -2.10
CA TYR A 61 8.58 -4.27 -0.91
C TYR A 61 9.26 -3.28 0.04
N SER A 62 10.08 -2.37 -0.48
CA SER A 62 10.73 -1.35 0.35
C SER A 62 9.72 -0.39 0.98
N PHE A 63 8.65 -0.05 0.24
CA PHE A 63 7.55 0.77 0.75
C PHE A 63 6.79 0.08 1.89
N LEU A 64 6.48 -1.22 1.75
CA LEU A 64 5.83 -2.00 2.80
C LEU A 64 6.68 -2.04 4.08
N GLU A 65 8.00 -2.16 3.96
CA GLU A 65 8.91 -2.16 5.11
C GLU A 65 9.04 -0.78 5.76
N GLU A 66 9.28 0.25 4.94
CA GLU A 66 9.49 1.61 5.44
C GLU A 66 8.25 2.16 6.16
N PHE A 67 7.06 1.94 5.58
CA PHE A 67 5.81 2.50 6.07
C PHE A 67 4.95 1.49 6.84
N GLN A 68 5.54 0.39 7.32
CA GLN A 68 4.82 -0.70 7.98
C GLN A 68 3.92 -0.26 9.14
N ASP A 69 4.26 0.81 9.86
CA ASP A 69 3.48 1.34 11.00
C ASP A 69 2.31 2.25 10.58
N LYS A 70 2.23 2.60 9.29
CA LYS A 70 1.25 3.54 8.71
C LYS A 70 0.35 2.89 7.65
N LEU A 71 0.50 1.58 7.45
CA LEU A 71 -0.28 0.83 6.48
C LEU A 71 -1.32 -0.05 7.15
N LEU A 72 -2.52 -0.08 6.58
CA LEU A 72 -3.66 -0.84 7.08
C LEU A 72 -4.17 -1.81 6.03
N PHE A 73 -4.53 -3.02 6.43
CA PHE A 73 -5.19 -3.99 5.57
C PHE A 73 -6.69 -3.68 5.42
N GLY A 74 -7.21 -3.77 4.20
CA GLY A 74 -8.62 -3.70 3.88
C GLY A 74 -8.94 -4.46 2.60
N THR A 75 -10.16 -4.98 2.47
CA THR A 75 -10.57 -5.77 1.30
C THR A 75 -11.41 -5.00 0.28
N ASP A 76 -11.97 -3.85 0.68
CA ASP A 76 -12.93 -3.07 -0.12
C ASP A 76 -14.09 -3.95 -0.65
N ILE A 77 -14.64 -4.80 0.23
CA ILE A 77 -15.70 -5.75 -0.13
C ILE A 77 -17.08 -5.09 -0.10
N ALA A 78 -17.74 -5.07 -1.25
CA ALA A 78 -19.15 -4.70 -1.39
C ALA A 78 -19.99 -5.78 -2.11
N SER A 79 -19.33 -6.84 -2.59
CA SER A 79 -19.91 -7.93 -3.36
C SER A 79 -19.05 -9.18 -3.23
N PRO A 80 -19.65 -10.39 -3.25
CA PRO A 80 -18.89 -11.65 -3.29
C PRO A 80 -18.06 -11.84 -4.58
N LYS A 81 -18.24 -10.97 -5.58
CA LYS A 81 -17.43 -10.95 -6.81
C LYS A 81 -16.21 -10.05 -6.73
N ASN A 82 -16.04 -9.27 -5.65
CA ASN A 82 -14.86 -8.44 -5.47
C ASN A 82 -13.61 -9.32 -5.35
N ASP A 83 -12.49 -8.80 -5.80
CA ASP A 83 -11.23 -9.50 -5.71
C ASP A 83 -10.59 -9.30 -4.33
N HIS A 84 -10.23 -10.40 -3.67
CA HIS A 84 -9.65 -10.41 -2.32
C HIS A 84 -8.16 -10.82 -2.30
N ARG A 85 -7.45 -10.60 -3.41
CA ARG A 85 -6.02 -10.95 -3.60
C ARG A 85 -5.03 -10.36 -2.58
N HIS A 86 -5.41 -9.34 -1.83
CA HIS A 86 -4.54 -8.65 -0.87
C HIS A 86 -3.95 -9.57 0.21
N ALA A 87 -4.78 -10.47 0.77
CA ALA A 87 -4.32 -11.40 1.80
C ALA A 87 -3.31 -12.42 1.25
N GLU A 88 -3.53 -12.88 0.02
CA GLU A 88 -2.60 -13.77 -0.67
C GLU A 88 -1.29 -13.05 -1.00
N PHE A 89 -1.36 -11.83 -1.51
CA PHE A 89 -0.20 -10.98 -1.75
C PHE A 89 0.68 -10.83 -0.50
N LEU A 90 0.10 -10.41 0.63
CA LEU A 90 0.84 -10.24 1.89
C LEU A 90 1.50 -11.54 2.37
N ARG A 91 0.78 -12.67 2.30
CA ARG A 91 1.35 -13.99 2.65
C ARG A 91 2.48 -14.38 1.70
N ASN A 92 2.35 -14.07 0.42
CA ASN A 92 3.35 -14.41 -0.59
C ASN A 92 4.64 -13.60 -0.39
N VAL A 93 4.54 -12.29 -0.15
CA VAL A 93 5.74 -11.46 0.08
C VAL A 93 6.45 -11.83 1.39
N LEU A 94 5.71 -12.21 2.44
CA LEU A 94 6.28 -12.77 3.66
C LEU A 94 6.98 -14.12 3.39
N LYS A 95 6.29 -15.06 2.73
CA LYS A 95 6.82 -16.40 2.43
C LYS A 95 8.14 -16.32 1.64
N ASN A 96 8.24 -15.37 0.72
CA ASN A 96 9.45 -15.14 -0.08
C ASN A 96 10.47 -14.22 0.58
N LYS A 97 10.30 -13.89 1.86
CA LYS A 97 11.21 -13.04 2.65
C LYS A 97 11.46 -11.68 2.00
N LYS A 98 10.44 -11.13 1.33
CA LYS A 98 10.48 -9.79 0.72
C LYS A 98 10.14 -8.70 1.73
N ILE A 99 9.42 -9.07 2.79
CA ILE A 99 9.17 -8.24 3.97
C ILE A 99 9.39 -9.07 5.24
N SER A 100 9.57 -8.37 6.35
CA SER A 100 9.70 -8.89 7.69
C SER A 100 8.37 -9.38 8.24
N GLU A 101 8.44 -10.28 9.21
CA GLU A 101 7.27 -10.73 9.97
C GLU A 101 6.61 -9.57 10.71
N ALA A 102 7.42 -8.63 11.23
CA ALA A 102 6.93 -7.42 11.88
C ALA A 102 6.09 -6.56 10.92
N ALA A 103 6.59 -6.31 9.70
CA ALA A 103 5.84 -5.56 8.70
C ALA A 103 4.53 -6.29 8.33
N PHE A 104 4.60 -7.60 8.09
CA PHE A 104 3.41 -8.41 7.81
C PHE A 104 2.36 -8.30 8.91
N GLU A 105 2.73 -8.49 10.18
CA GLU A 105 1.77 -8.45 11.29
C GLU A 105 1.19 -7.05 11.51
N LYS A 106 2.04 -6.01 11.42
CA LYS A 106 1.58 -4.61 11.56
C LYS A 106 0.54 -4.24 10.52
N ILE A 107 0.84 -4.52 9.25
CA ILE A 107 -0.05 -4.22 8.13
C ILE A 107 -1.32 -5.06 8.22
N SER A 108 -1.18 -6.36 8.53
CA SER A 108 -2.31 -7.29 8.52
C SER A 108 -3.30 -7.05 9.65
N TRP A 109 -2.83 -6.67 10.85
CA TRP A 109 -3.73 -6.53 12.00
C TRP A 109 -3.26 -5.63 13.15
N ARG A 110 -1.95 -5.55 13.48
CA ARG A 110 -1.53 -4.86 14.71
C ARG A 110 -1.77 -3.35 14.66
N ASN A 111 -1.61 -2.71 13.50
CA ASN A 111 -1.87 -1.27 13.38
C ASN A 111 -3.35 -0.97 13.58
N THR A 112 -4.23 -1.72 12.91
CA THR A 112 -5.68 -1.60 13.07
C THR A 112 -6.11 -1.84 14.51
N SER A 113 -5.58 -2.88 15.16
CA SER A 113 -5.90 -3.19 16.56
C SER A 113 -5.46 -2.08 17.51
N ARG A 114 -4.27 -1.52 17.30
CA ARG A 114 -3.76 -0.37 18.06
C ARG A 114 -4.61 0.89 17.89
N ILE A 115 -5.05 1.19 16.67
CA ILE A 115 -5.80 2.41 16.35
C ILE A 115 -7.25 2.31 16.84
N LEU A 116 -7.85 1.12 16.73
CA LEU A 116 -9.24 0.88 17.08
C LEU A 116 -9.44 0.36 18.51
N GLU A 117 -8.35 0.19 19.27
CA GLU A 117 -8.36 -0.32 20.65
C GLU A 117 -9.07 -1.69 20.79
N LEU A 118 -8.72 -2.62 19.90
CA LEU A 118 -9.26 -3.99 19.83
C LEU A 118 -8.41 -5.01 20.60
#